data_AF-A0A1B6H5S4-F1
#
_entry.id   AF-A0A1B6H5S4-F1
#
_cell.length_a   1.000
_cell.length_b   1.000
_cell.length_c   1.000
_cell.angle_alpha   90.00
_cell.angle_beta   90.00
_cell.angle_gamma   90.00
#
_symmetry.space_group_name_H-M   'P 1'
#
loop_
_entity.id
_entity.type
_entity.pdbx_description
1 polymer ?
#
loop_
_entity_poly.entity_id
_entity_poly.type
_entity_poly.pdbx_seq_one_letter_code
_entity_poly.pdbx_strand_id
1 'polypeptide(L)'
;TEFNILEKENNVYPQIIAKLEHNKAKNRYGNIFPYDETRVILEGDERNDYINASHVKLQEAKSVNYIACQAPKATSCGDFWKMIFQFRVNIIVMLCMPVEKEKEKCFIYYPSPTEVVMYDDIAIACRKEEEFSSYIVRHIVADKGGVTLEVKQFHFIGWPDFGVPESPDVMVKFVNAVQRMSKRKKGKKHYVVVHCCAGVGRTGTFIALDALMRLIRQKWNCTF
;
A
#
# COMPACT_ATOMS: atom_id res chain seq x y z
N THR A 1 12.15 -17.17 -20.80
CA THR A 1 12.39 -15.72 -20.76
C THR A 1 12.92 -15.36 -19.38
N GLU A 2 13.56 -14.20 -19.24
CA GLU A 2 14.09 -13.72 -17.95
C GLU A 2 13.02 -13.72 -16.85
N PHE A 3 11.81 -13.24 -17.14
CA PHE A 3 10.68 -13.24 -16.21
C PHE A 3 10.32 -14.64 -15.67
N ASN A 4 10.32 -15.66 -16.53
CA ASN A 4 9.97 -17.04 -16.13
C ASN A 4 11.04 -17.71 -15.27
N ILE A 5 12.24 -17.14 -15.13
CA ILE A 5 13.26 -17.64 -14.20
C ILE A 5 12.80 -17.37 -12.76
N LEU A 6 12.10 -16.26 -12.51
CA LEU A 6 11.58 -15.90 -11.19
C LEU A 6 10.54 -16.91 -10.68
N GLU A 7 9.75 -17.52 -11.56
CA GLU A 7 8.79 -18.57 -11.19
C GLU A 7 9.48 -19.88 -10.77
N LYS A 8 10.73 -20.11 -11.20
CA LYS A 8 11.49 -21.33 -10.88
C LYS A 8 12.16 -21.25 -9.51
N GLU A 9 12.31 -20.06 -8.94
CA GLU A 9 12.71 -19.86 -7.54
C GLU A 9 11.52 -20.14 -6.62
N ASN A 10 11.01 -21.38 -6.68
CA ASN A 10 9.89 -21.91 -5.90
C ASN A 10 10.32 -22.15 -4.44
N ASN A 11 10.80 -21.10 -3.77
CA ASN A 11 10.96 -21.12 -2.34
C ASN A 11 9.56 -21.22 -1.73
N VAL A 12 9.23 -22.40 -1.20
CA VAL A 12 7.96 -22.64 -0.50
C VAL A 12 8.08 -22.01 0.88
N TYR A 13 7.75 -20.73 0.98
CA TYR A 13 7.64 -20.05 2.26
C TYR A 13 6.28 -20.37 2.91
N PRO A 14 6.24 -20.64 4.23
CA PRO A 14 5.00 -20.90 4.95
C PRO A 14 3.98 -19.75 4.83
N GLN A 15 2.70 -20.11 4.79
CA GLN A 15 1.53 -19.20 4.75
C GLN A 15 0.45 -19.67 5.72
N ILE A 16 0.86 -20.25 6.85
CA ILE A 16 0.01 -20.96 7.79
C ILE A 16 -1.01 -19.98 8.39
N ILE A 17 -0.57 -18.80 8.83
CA ILE A 17 -1.43 -17.83 9.53
C ILE A 17 -2.54 -17.30 8.62
N ALA A 18 -2.19 -16.99 7.38
CA ALA A 18 -3.14 -16.50 6.38
C ALA A 18 -4.23 -17.51 6.02
N LYS A 19 -3.97 -18.81 6.23
CA LYS A 19 -4.86 -19.93 5.88
C LYS A 19 -5.70 -20.45 7.06
N LEU A 20 -5.50 -19.92 8.27
CA LEU A 20 -6.35 -20.24 9.42
C LEU A 20 -7.82 -19.91 9.13
N GLU A 21 -8.74 -20.74 9.65
CA GLU A 21 -10.17 -20.66 9.32
C GLU A 21 -10.75 -19.25 9.56
N HIS A 22 -10.43 -18.65 10.72
CA HIS A 22 -10.91 -17.31 11.08
C HIS A 22 -10.29 -16.17 10.23
N ASN A 23 -9.17 -16.43 9.53
CA ASN A 23 -8.51 -15.45 8.68
C ASN A 23 -8.94 -15.54 7.21
N LYS A 24 -9.60 -16.63 6.78
CA LYS A 24 -10.04 -16.81 5.39
C LYS A 24 -10.87 -15.64 4.88
N ALA A 25 -11.80 -15.14 5.70
CA ALA A 25 -12.66 -14.02 5.34
C ALA A 25 -11.91 -12.68 5.16
N LYS A 26 -10.71 -12.54 5.71
CA LYS A 26 -9.86 -11.35 5.58
C LYS A 26 -9.08 -11.31 4.26
N ASN A 27 -9.01 -12.43 3.54
CA ASN A 27 -8.35 -12.50 2.24
C ASN A 27 -9.33 -12.12 1.11
N ARG A 28 -8.84 -11.36 0.12
CA ARG A 28 -9.61 -11.05 -1.11
C ARG A 28 -9.56 -12.21 -2.12
N TYR A 29 -8.46 -12.96 -2.13
CA TYR A 29 -8.23 -14.07 -3.07
C TYR A 29 -7.77 -15.34 -2.35
N GLY A 30 -8.32 -16.48 -2.75
CA GLY A 30 -7.99 -17.80 -2.17
C GLY A 30 -6.63 -18.36 -2.59
N ASN A 31 -5.86 -17.61 -3.38
CA ASN A 31 -4.54 -18.00 -3.88
C ASN A 31 -3.47 -16.92 -3.66
N ILE A 32 -3.78 -15.83 -2.95
CA ILE A 32 -2.83 -14.74 -2.66
C ILE A 32 -2.76 -14.55 -1.14
N PHE A 33 -1.65 -15.00 -0.55
CA PHE A 33 -1.44 -14.98 0.89
C PHE A 33 -0.06 -14.41 1.22
N PRO A 34 0.07 -13.60 2.29
CA PRO A 34 1.37 -13.19 2.78
C PRO A 34 2.12 -14.41 3.36
N TYR A 35 3.44 -14.39 3.25
CA TYR A 35 4.29 -15.38 3.91
C TYR A 35 4.38 -15.09 5.41
N ASP A 36 4.41 -16.14 6.23
CA ASP A 36 4.41 -16.01 7.69
C ASP A 36 5.60 -15.18 8.21
N GLU A 37 6.77 -15.30 7.58
CA GLU A 37 7.99 -14.57 7.95
C GLU A 37 7.89 -13.06 7.68
N THR A 38 7.17 -12.67 6.62
CA THR A 38 7.15 -11.28 6.16
C THR A 38 5.82 -10.58 6.39
N ARG A 39 4.80 -11.30 6.85
CA ARG A 39 3.48 -10.73 7.11
C ARG A 39 3.57 -9.56 8.08
N VAL A 40 2.67 -8.62 7.90
CA VAL A 40 2.43 -7.59 8.92
C VAL A 40 1.66 -8.23 10.08
N ILE A 41 2.09 -7.91 11.30
CA ILE A 41 1.48 -8.37 12.55
C ILE A 41 0.81 -7.17 13.23
N LEU A 42 -0.50 -7.23 13.41
CA LEU A 42 -1.26 -6.19 14.11
C LEU A 42 -1.12 -6.36 15.63
N GLU A 43 -0.82 -5.28 16.34
CA GLU A 43 -0.73 -5.28 17.81
C GLU A 43 -2.11 -5.28 18.47
N GLY A 44 -2.25 -5.87 19.67
CA GLY A 44 -3.41 -5.67 20.57
C GLY A 44 -4.19 -6.92 20.94
N ASP A 45 -4.62 -7.74 19.96
CA ASP A 45 -5.32 -9.00 20.23
C ASP A 45 -4.56 -10.13 19.51
N GLU A 46 -3.94 -11.03 20.28
CA GLU A 46 -3.16 -12.15 19.76
C GLU A 46 -4.00 -13.09 18.87
N ARG A 47 -5.32 -13.11 19.05
CA ARG A 47 -6.24 -13.90 18.20
C ARG A 47 -6.64 -13.19 16.93
N ASN A 48 -6.27 -11.91 16.77
CA ASN A 48 -6.67 -11.05 15.66
C ASN A 48 -5.49 -10.19 15.15
N ASP A 49 -4.31 -10.82 15.06
CA ASP A 49 -3.07 -10.16 14.63
C ASP A 49 -2.90 -10.10 13.10
N TYR A 50 -3.87 -10.63 12.35
CA TYR A 50 -3.75 -10.87 10.92
C TYR A 50 -4.36 -9.76 10.06
N ILE A 51 -3.56 -9.33 9.09
CA ILE A 51 -3.96 -8.57 7.90
C ILE A 51 -3.21 -9.15 6.68
N ASN A 52 -3.85 -9.20 5.52
CA ASN A 52 -3.19 -9.63 4.28
C ASN A 52 -2.27 -8.51 3.75
N ALA A 53 -1.07 -8.45 4.33
CA ALA A 53 -0.02 -7.51 4.02
C ALA A 53 1.35 -8.12 4.34
N SER A 54 2.39 -7.72 3.60
CA SER A 54 3.77 -8.14 3.81
C SER A 54 4.71 -6.93 3.86
N HIS A 55 5.69 -6.99 4.75
CA HIS A 55 6.85 -6.12 4.70
C HIS A 55 7.71 -6.47 3.48
N VAL A 56 8.01 -5.49 2.63
CA VAL A 56 8.92 -5.65 1.51
C VAL A 56 10.21 -4.90 1.83
N LYS A 57 11.28 -5.66 2.05
CA LYS A 57 12.63 -5.15 2.30
C LYS A 57 13.46 -5.27 1.05
N LEU A 58 13.99 -4.15 0.58
CA LEU A 58 14.92 -4.11 -0.55
C LEU A 58 16.30 -3.72 0.01
N GLN A 59 17.31 -4.56 -0.22
CA GLN A 59 18.63 -4.40 0.41
C GLN A 59 19.28 -3.07 0.04
N GLU A 60 19.01 -2.59 -1.17
CA GLU A 60 19.61 -1.40 -1.74
C GLU A 60 18.79 -0.14 -1.39
N ALA A 61 17.46 -0.26 -1.19
CA ALA A 61 16.58 0.86 -0.86
C ALA A 61 16.28 0.98 0.65
N LYS A 62 17.32 0.93 1.50
CA LYS A 62 17.20 0.88 2.98
C LYS A 62 16.48 2.08 3.62
N SER A 63 16.26 3.16 2.88
CA SER A 63 15.65 4.39 3.39
C SER A 63 14.11 4.33 3.48
N VAL A 64 13.48 3.34 2.86
CA VAL A 64 12.02 3.16 2.82
C VAL A 64 11.66 1.75 3.28
N ASN A 65 10.67 1.64 4.16
CA ASN A 65 10.08 0.36 4.56
C ASN A 65 8.74 0.24 3.84
N TYR A 66 8.67 -0.62 2.81
CA TYR A 66 7.42 -0.83 2.10
C TYR A 66 6.56 -1.84 2.82
N ILE A 67 5.26 -1.63 2.77
CA ILE A 67 4.25 -2.62 3.11
C ILE A 67 3.41 -2.82 1.85
N ALA A 68 3.48 -4.00 1.26
CA ALA A 68 2.60 -4.42 0.17
C ALA A 68 1.37 -5.09 0.78
N CYS A 69 0.17 -4.62 0.44
CA CYS A 69 -1.06 -5.23 0.95
C CYS A 69 -2.14 -5.35 -0.12
N GLN A 70 -3.12 -6.23 0.11
CA GLN A 70 -4.33 -6.26 -0.70
C GLN A 70 -5.16 -4.98 -0.49
N ALA A 71 -6.01 -4.66 -1.45
CA ALA A 71 -7.02 -3.63 -1.25
C ALA A 71 -7.95 -3.99 -0.08
N PRO A 72 -8.23 -3.04 0.82
CA PRO A 72 -9.19 -3.26 1.90
C PRO A 72 -10.55 -3.74 1.38
N LYS A 73 -11.18 -4.61 2.18
CA LYS A 73 -12.58 -4.98 2.07
C LYS A 73 -13.36 -4.17 3.12
N ALA A 74 -14.68 -4.07 2.97
CA ALA A 74 -15.52 -3.44 3.99
C ALA A 74 -15.24 -4.00 5.41
N THR A 75 -15.08 -5.32 5.52
CA THR A 75 -14.81 -6.03 6.78
C THR A 75 -13.37 -5.93 7.29
N SER A 76 -12.43 -5.38 6.51
CA SER A 76 -11.01 -5.31 6.87
C SER A 76 -10.47 -3.88 6.89
N CYS A 77 -11.33 -2.87 6.84
CA CYS A 77 -10.90 -1.46 6.88
C CYS A 77 -10.38 -1.05 8.26
N GLY A 78 -10.95 -1.61 9.35
CA GLY A 78 -10.42 -1.44 10.71
C GLY A 78 -8.98 -1.95 10.82
N ASP A 79 -8.75 -3.19 10.41
CA ASP A 79 -7.41 -3.78 10.34
C ASP A 79 -6.43 -2.92 9.51
N PHE A 80 -6.89 -2.41 8.36
CA PHE A 80 -6.08 -1.55 7.51
C PHE A 80 -5.68 -0.25 8.22
N TRP A 81 -6.62 0.49 8.80
CA TRP A 81 -6.30 1.74 9.50
C TRP A 81 -5.52 1.52 10.79
N LYS A 82 -5.73 0.39 11.47
CA LYS A 82 -4.91 -0.07 12.58
C LYS A 82 -3.45 -0.26 12.15
N MET A 83 -3.21 -0.92 11.01
CA MET A 83 -1.87 -1.04 10.41
C MET A 83 -1.26 0.34 10.10
N ILE A 84 -2.01 1.23 9.44
CA ILE A 84 -1.55 2.59 9.11
C ILE A 84 -1.09 3.32 10.38
N PHE A 85 -1.89 3.24 11.45
CA PHE A 85 -1.62 3.91 12.71
C PHE A 85 -0.42 3.30 13.46
N GLN A 86 -0.39 1.97 13.59
CA GLN A 86 0.67 1.22 14.27
C GLN A 86 2.06 1.53 13.68
N PHE A 87 2.18 1.49 12.35
CA PHE A 87 3.44 1.77 11.66
C PHE A 87 3.70 3.26 11.40
N ARG A 88 2.79 4.15 11.84
CA ARG A 88 2.84 5.60 11.58
C ARG A 88 3.09 5.91 10.11
N VAL A 89 2.38 5.20 9.24
CA VAL A 89 2.47 5.34 7.79
C VAL A 89 2.04 6.75 7.41
N ASN A 90 2.86 7.44 6.62
CA ASN A 90 2.56 8.80 6.16
C ASN A 90 2.21 8.86 4.67
N ILE A 91 2.47 7.78 3.92
CA ILE A 91 2.18 7.67 2.49
C ILE A 91 1.45 6.35 2.25
N ILE A 92 0.29 6.45 1.61
CA ILE A 92 -0.43 5.31 1.01
C ILE A 92 -0.39 5.50 -0.51
N VAL A 93 -0.07 4.44 -1.25
CA VAL A 93 -0.12 4.41 -2.71
C VAL A 93 -1.18 3.39 -3.13
N MET A 94 -2.24 3.88 -3.78
CA MET A 94 -3.37 3.11 -4.28
C MET A 94 -3.28 3.03 -5.81
N LEU A 95 -3.21 1.81 -6.35
CA LEU A 95 -2.94 1.54 -7.77
C LEU A 95 -4.08 0.79 -8.47
N CYS A 96 -5.30 0.92 -7.99
CA CYS A 96 -6.49 0.34 -8.62
C CYS A 96 -7.70 1.23 -8.38
N MET A 97 -8.63 1.24 -9.33
CA MET A 97 -9.93 1.86 -9.13
C MET A 97 -10.75 1.05 -8.12
N PRO A 98 -11.67 1.66 -7.34
CA PRO A 98 -12.56 0.92 -6.45
C PRO A 98 -13.37 -0.18 -7.17
N VAL A 99 -13.80 0.12 -8.39
CA VAL A 99 -14.53 -0.80 -9.27
C VAL A 99 -13.83 -0.84 -10.62
N GLU A 100 -13.59 -2.04 -11.14
CA GLU A 100 -13.06 -2.29 -12.48
C GLU A 100 -13.91 -3.40 -13.12
N LYS A 101 -14.48 -3.14 -14.30
CA LYS A 101 -15.44 -4.05 -14.99
C LYS A 101 -16.56 -4.56 -14.07
N GLU A 102 -17.22 -3.62 -13.40
CA GLU A 102 -18.36 -3.88 -12.49
C GLU A 102 -18.02 -4.77 -11.28
N LYS A 103 -16.75 -5.11 -11.08
CA LYS A 103 -16.28 -5.89 -9.93
C LYS A 103 -15.58 -4.97 -8.95
N GLU A 104 -15.95 -5.07 -7.69
CA GLU A 104 -15.23 -4.39 -6.62
C GLU A 104 -13.78 -4.90 -6.55
N LYS A 105 -12.84 -3.97 -6.68
CA LYS A 105 -11.41 -4.19 -6.50
C LYS A 105 -10.90 -3.64 -5.18
N CYS A 106 -11.50 -2.55 -4.70
CA CYS A 106 -11.13 -1.92 -3.45
C CYS A 106 -12.35 -1.29 -2.82
N PHE A 107 -12.58 -1.59 -1.53
CA PHE A 107 -13.54 -0.81 -0.76
C PHE A 107 -13.00 0.61 -0.56
N ILE A 108 -13.88 1.60 -0.57
CA ILE A 108 -13.51 3.00 -0.36
C ILE A 108 -13.26 3.19 1.15
N TYR A 109 -12.01 3.00 1.57
CA TYR A 109 -11.58 3.07 2.98
C TYR A 109 -11.32 4.50 3.47
N TYR A 110 -11.52 5.50 2.62
CA TYR A 110 -11.32 6.91 2.91
C TYR A 110 -12.66 7.65 2.79
N PRO A 111 -12.99 8.58 3.71
CA PRO A 111 -14.25 9.32 3.65
C PRO A 111 -14.23 10.40 2.57
N SER A 112 -15.40 10.89 2.20
CA SER A 112 -15.52 12.15 1.47
C SER A 112 -15.01 13.33 2.33
N PRO A 113 -14.68 14.49 1.74
CA PRO A 113 -14.14 15.64 2.50
C PRO A 113 -15.06 16.18 3.61
N THR A 114 -16.36 15.88 3.56
CA THR A 114 -17.36 16.34 4.53
C THR A 114 -17.66 15.33 5.62
N GLU A 115 -17.09 14.13 5.55
CA GLU A 115 -17.42 13.03 6.44
C GLU A 115 -16.24 12.66 7.34
N VAL A 116 -16.60 12.14 8.51
CA VAL A 116 -15.68 11.43 9.40
C VAL A 116 -16.21 10.03 9.55
N VAL A 117 -15.38 9.03 9.25
CA VAL A 117 -15.73 7.62 9.40
C VAL A 117 -14.91 7.04 10.54
N MET A 118 -15.59 6.34 11.45
CA MET A 118 -14.96 5.62 12.54
C MET A 118 -14.67 4.18 12.10
N TYR A 119 -13.42 3.76 12.28
CA TYR A 119 -13.03 2.36 12.22
C TYR A 119 -12.46 1.97 13.58
N ASP A 120 -13.21 1.15 14.32
CA ASP A 120 -12.95 0.86 15.73
C ASP A 120 -12.81 2.16 16.56
N ASP A 121 -11.61 2.41 17.09
CA ASP A 121 -11.27 3.59 17.88
C ASP A 121 -10.50 4.67 17.09
N ILE A 122 -10.46 4.57 15.76
CA ILE A 122 -9.74 5.48 14.88
C ILE A 122 -10.73 6.28 14.02
N ALA A 123 -10.77 7.59 14.22
CA ALA A 123 -11.52 8.53 13.40
C ALA A 123 -10.73 8.92 12.16
N ILE A 124 -11.30 8.72 10.97
CA ILE A 124 -10.68 9.06 9.69
C ILE A 124 -11.42 10.23 9.07
N ALA A 125 -10.68 11.26 8.66
CA ALA A 125 -11.22 12.44 7.97
C ALA A 125 -10.35 12.82 6.78
N CYS A 126 -10.96 13.09 5.61
CA CYS A 126 -10.26 13.63 4.46
C CYS A 126 -10.32 15.16 4.51
N ARG A 127 -9.18 15.83 4.65
CA ARG A 127 -9.11 17.30 4.81
C ARG A 127 -8.94 18.04 3.48
N LYS A 128 -8.35 17.37 2.50
CA LYS A 128 -8.06 17.96 1.19
C LYS A 128 -7.95 16.87 0.14
N GLU A 129 -8.47 17.14 -1.04
CA GLU A 129 -8.31 16.32 -2.24
C GLU A 129 -7.74 17.19 -3.37
N GLU A 130 -6.71 16.71 -4.05
CA GLU A 130 -6.05 17.40 -5.17
C GLU A 130 -6.03 16.47 -6.38
N GLU A 131 -6.68 16.88 -7.46
CA GLU A 131 -6.72 16.13 -8.70
C GLU A 131 -5.58 16.55 -9.64
N PHE A 132 -4.89 15.56 -10.20
CA PHE A 132 -3.89 15.70 -11.24
C PHE A 132 -4.31 14.85 -12.44
N SER A 133 -3.63 15.02 -13.58
CA SER A 133 -4.02 14.36 -14.84
C SER A 133 -4.07 12.82 -14.79
N SER A 134 -3.31 12.18 -13.89
CA SER A 134 -3.18 10.72 -13.82
C SER A 134 -3.26 10.16 -12.40
N TYR A 135 -3.46 11.02 -11.41
CA TYR A 135 -3.57 10.62 -10.01
C TYR A 135 -4.30 11.66 -9.18
N ILE A 136 -4.79 11.22 -8.02
CA ILE A 136 -5.42 12.07 -7.01
C ILE A 136 -4.58 11.99 -5.74
N VAL A 137 -4.43 13.10 -5.03
CA VAL A 137 -3.78 13.15 -3.72
C VAL A 137 -4.79 13.55 -2.66
N ARG A 138 -5.01 12.67 -1.67
CA ARG A 138 -5.83 12.95 -0.50
C ARG A 138 -4.98 13.18 0.72
N HIS A 139 -5.30 14.21 1.49
CA HIS A 139 -4.69 14.48 2.79
C HIS A 139 -5.67 14.02 3.86
N ILE A 140 -5.36 12.85 4.43
CA ILE A 140 -6.21 12.17 5.40
C ILE A 140 -5.60 12.34 6.78
N VAL A 141 -6.45 12.58 7.77
CA VAL A 141 -6.08 12.59 9.18
C VAL A 141 -6.74 11.39 9.84
N ALA A 142 -5.92 10.55 10.48
CA ALA A 142 -6.36 9.49 11.37
C ALA A 142 -6.14 9.95 12.82
N ASP A 143 -7.17 9.91 13.65
CA ASP A 143 -7.13 10.28 15.07
C ASP A 143 -7.56 9.09 15.92
N LYS A 144 -6.69 8.67 16.84
CA LYS A 144 -6.98 7.64 17.84
C LYS A 144 -6.75 8.24 19.22
N GLY A 145 -7.83 8.57 19.92
CA GLY A 145 -7.77 9.11 21.29
C GLY A 145 -6.97 10.42 21.42
N GLY A 146 -7.03 11.30 20.42
CA GLY A 146 -6.33 12.58 20.36
C GLY A 146 -4.90 12.49 19.79
N VAL A 147 -4.39 11.28 19.54
CA VAL A 147 -3.13 11.09 18.83
C VAL A 147 -3.41 11.09 17.34
N THR A 148 -2.97 12.14 16.65
CA THR A 148 -3.22 12.32 15.22
C THR A 148 -2.07 11.83 14.36
N LEU A 149 -2.41 11.29 13.18
CA LEU A 149 -1.52 10.87 12.12
C LEU A 149 -2.00 11.46 10.80
N GLU A 150 -1.16 12.31 10.19
CA GLU A 150 -1.38 12.80 8.83
C GLU A 150 -0.86 11.80 7.80
N VAL A 151 -1.72 11.44 6.85
CA VAL A 151 -1.46 10.46 5.81
C VAL A 151 -1.79 11.07 4.46
N LYS A 152 -0.86 11.00 3.51
CA LYS A 152 -1.13 11.35 2.11
C LYS A 152 -1.40 10.07 1.33
N GLN A 153 -2.60 9.94 0.80
CA GLN A 153 -2.95 8.87 -0.12
C GLN A 153 -2.77 9.36 -1.56
N PHE A 154 -1.94 8.66 -2.32
CA PHE A 154 -1.72 8.85 -3.74
C PHE A 154 -2.49 7.76 -4.49
N HIS A 155 -3.59 8.14 -5.13
CA HIS A 155 -4.41 7.24 -5.94
C HIS A 155 -4.07 7.42 -7.41
N PHE A 156 -3.34 6.46 -7.98
CA PHE A 156 -3.04 6.46 -9.40
C PHE A 156 -4.24 5.96 -10.20
N ILE A 157 -4.82 6.85 -11.01
CA ILE A 157 -6.02 6.57 -11.83
C ILE A 157 -5.68 6.29 -13.29
N GLY A 158 -4.43 6.52 -13.71
CA GLY A 158 -3.95 6.31 -15.08
C GLY A 158 -3.53 4.87 -15.42
N TRP A 159 -3.88 3.87 -14.60
CA TRP A 159 -3.57 2.47 -14.92
C TRP A 159 -4.81 1.75 -15.45
N PRO A 160 -4.84 1.37 -16.74
CA PRO A 160 -5.99 0.65 -17.31
C PRO A 160 -6.16 -0.76 -16.75
N ASP A 161 -7.37 -1.30 -16.86
CA ASP A 161 -7.74 -2.64 -16.37
C ASP A 161 -6.96 -3.79 -17.04
N PHE A 162 -6.55 -3.61 -18.30
CA PHE A 162 -5.69 -4.54 -19.01
C PHE A 162 -4.47 -3.80 -19.53
N GLY A 163 -3.27 -4.35 -19.27
CA GLY A 163 -2.01 -3.80 -19.76
C GLY A 163 -1.31 -2.87 -18.76
N VAL A 164 -0.64 -1.87 -19.30
CA VAL A 164 0.22 -0.93 -18.59
C VAL A 164 -0.25 0.50 -18.86
N PRO A 165 0.18 1.50 -18.07
CA PRO A 165 -0.11 2.90 -18.38
C PRO A 165 0.30 3.26 -19.82
N GLU A 166 -0.45 4.17 -20.45
CA GLU A 166 -0.27 4.54 -21.87
C GLU A 166 1.15 5.00 -22.21
N SER A 167 1.83 5.63 -21.27
CA SER A 167 3.25 5.95 -21.35
C SER A 167 3.95 5.68 -20.02
N PRO A 168 5.18 5.12 -20.04
CA PRO A 168 6.04 5.01 -18.86
C PRO A 168 6.26 6.35 -18.14
N ASP A 169 6.24 7.48 -18.86
CA ASP A 169 6.45 8.82 -18.30
C ASP A 169 5.41 9.17 -17.25
N VAL A 170 4.18 8.69 -17.41
CA VAL A 170 3.08 8.94 -16.48
C VAL A 170 3.38 8.29 -15.13
N MET A 171 3.87 7.05 -15.15
CA MET A 171 4.27 6.34 -13.94
C MET A 171 5.52 6.97 -13.31
N VAL A 172 6.52 7.36 -14.12
CA VAL A 172 7.73 8.06 -13.62
C VAL A 172 7.37 9.38 -12.93
N LYS A 173 6.48 10.18 -13.53
CA LYS A 173 5.97 11.43 -12.93
C LYS A 173 5.23 11.17 -11.62
N PHE A 174 4.41 10.12 -11.57
CA PHE A 174 3.71 9.72 -10.36
C PHE A 174 4.67 9.29 -9.24
N VAL A 175 5.62 8.40 -9.54
CA VAL A 175 6.66 7.98 -8.59
C VAL A 175 7.44 9.20 -8.08
N ASN A 176 7.82 10.13 -8.96
CA ASN A 176 8.48 11.36 -8.57
C ASN A 176 7.63 12.22 -7.62
N ALA A 177 6.32 12.34 -7.86
CA ALA A 177 5.42 13.04 -6.96
C ALA A 177 5.37 12.37 -5.57
N VAL A 178 5.27 11.04 -5.53
CA VAL A 178 5.33 10.28 -4.28
C VAL A 178 6.65 10.54 -3.57
N GLN A 179 7.80 10.35 -4.23
CA GLN A 179 9.13 10.52 -3.61
C GLN A 179 9.34 11.91 -3.01
N ARG A 180 8.91 12.98 -3.70
CA ARG A 180 9.04 14.37 -3.23
C ARG A 180 8.28 14.61 -1.92
N MET A 181 7.14 13.95 -1.76
CA MET A 181 6.26 14.07 -0.59
C MET A 181 6.56 13.04 0.50
N SER A 182 7.23 11.95 0.13
CA SER A 182 7.73 10.86 0.97
C SER A 182 9.02 11.29 1.70
N LYS A 183 8.94 12.36 2.50
CA LYS A 183 10.10 12.86 3.27
C LYS A 183 10.23 12.10 4.60
N ARG A 184 11.38 11.45 4.80
CA ARG A 184 11.74 10.83 6.07
C ARG A 184 11.90 11.91 7.15
N LYS A 185 11.13 11.82 8.23
CA LYS A 185 11.38 12.60 9.45
C LYS A 185 12.64 12.06 10.14
N LYS A 186 13.56 12.95 10.56
CA LYS A 186 14.83 12.57 11.20
C LYS A 186 14.55 11.66 12.41
N GLY A 187 15.29 10.56 12.50
CA GLY A 187 15.19 9.60 13.62
C GLY A 187 13.97 8.66 13.60
N LYS A 188 13.08 8.75 12.60
CA LYS A 188 11.91 7.84 12.50
C LYS A 188 12.05 6.90 11.30
N LYS A 189 11.53 5.67 11.46
CA LYS A 189 11.31 4.76 10.33
C LYS A 189 10.29 5.40 9.39
N HIS A 190 10.50 5.22 8.09
CA HIS A 190 9.63 5.74 7.06
C HIS A 190 8.93 4.56 6.38
N TYR A 191 7.61 4.49 6.56
CA TYR A 191 6.78 3.45 5.97
C TYR A 191 5.95 4.01 4.82
N VAL A 192 5.92 3.25 3.73
CA VAL A 192 5.05 3.50 2.57
C VAL A 192 4.20 2.27 2.37
N VAL A 193 2.89 2.42 2.50
CA VAL A 193 1.95 1.34 2.19
C VAL A 193 1.60 1.44 0.71
N VAL A 194 1.68 0.32 -0.01
CA VAL A 194 1.39 0.24 -1.43
C VAL A 194 0.38 -0.88 -1.64
N HIS A 195 -0.73 -0.58 -2.28
CA HIS A 195 -1.73 -1.58 -2.62
C HIS A 195 -2.30 -1.37 -4.02
N CYS A 196 -2.72 -2.48 -4.61
CA CYS A 196 -3.64 -2.51 -5.74
C CYS A 196 -4.84 -3.35 -5.29
N CYS A 197 -5.42 -4.19 -6.15
CA CYS A 197 -6.48 -5.10 -5.74
C CYS A 197 -5.94 -6.28 -4.90
N ALA A 198 -5.05 -7.08 -5.49
CA ALA A 198 -4.45 -8.25 -4.82
C ALA A 198 -3.20 -7.92 -4.00
N GLY A 199 -2.58 -6.75 -4.22
CA GLY A 199 -1.35 -6.35 -3.54
C GLY A 199 -0.06 -6.92 -4.13
N VAL A 200 -0.10 -7.48 -5.34
CA VAL A 200 1.06 -8.17 -5.97
C VAL A 200 1.55 -7.49 -7.24
N GLY A 201 0.76 -7.47 -8.33
CA GLY A 201 1.22 -7.04 -9.66
C GLY A 201 1.59 -5.56 -9.73
N ARG A 202 0.59 -4.67 -9.83
CA ARG A 202 0.82 -3.21 -9.89
C ARG A 202 1.61 -2.70 -8.68
N THR A 203 1.35 -3.24 -7.50
CA THR A 203 2.09 -2.98 -6.25
C THR A 203 3.57 -3.27 -6.40
N GLY A 204 3.94 -4.47 -6.85
CA GLY A 204 5.33 -4.87 -7.05
C GLY A 204 6.03 -4.03 -8.11
N THR A 205 5.34 -3.74 -9.23
CA THR A 205 5.86 -2.84 -10.27
C THR A 205 6.19 -1.45 -9.72
N PHE A 206 5.29 -0.86 -8.93
CA PHE A 206 5.53 0.45 -8.31
C PHE A 206 6.71 0.39 -7.33
N ILE A 207 6.74 -0.60 -6.43
CA ILE A 207 7.81 -0.74 -5.44
C ILE A 207 9.17 -0.90 -6.13
N ALA A 208 9.27 -1.76 -7.15
CA ALA A 208 10.49 -1.97 -7.91
C ALA A 208 10.95 -0.68 -8.59
N LEU A 209 10.04 0.04 -9.25
CA LEU A 209 10.36 1.29 -9.94
C LEU A 209 10.78 2.39 -8.96
N ASP A 210 10.06 2.58 -7.85
CA ASP A 210 10.40 3.56 -6.81
C ASP A 210 11.81 3.29 -6.24
N ALA A 211 12.10 2.02 -5.94
CA ALA A 211 13.40 1.60 -5.45
C ALA A 211 14.51 1.85 -6.48
N LEU A 212 14.35 1.39 -7.72
CA LEU A 212 15.33 1.59 -8.79
C LEU A 212 15.61 3.08 -9.04
N MET A 213 14.57 3.93 -9.06
CA MET A 213 14.74 5.37 -9.24
C MET A 213 15.51 6.00 -8.07
N ARG A 214 15.28 5.56 -6.83
CA ARG A 214 16.07 6.01 -5.66
C ARG A 214 17.52 5.56 -5.76
N LEU A 215 17.78 4.33 -6.20
CA LEU A 215 19.12 3.80 -6.39
C LEU A 215 19.89 4.54 -7.46
N ILE A 216 19.25 4.81 -8.61
CA ILE A 216 19.88 5.56 -9.69
C ILE A 216 20.28 6.96 -9.21
N ARG A 217 19.38 7.65 -8.49
CA ARG A 217 19.67 8.96 -7.90
C ARG A 217 20.85 8.94 -6.94
N GLN A 218 20.90 7.94 -6.06
CA GLN A 218 21.99 7.80 -5.08
C GLN A 218 23.33 7.48 -5.75
N LYS A 219 23.33 6.62 -6.76
CA LYS A 219 24.55 6.13 -7.40
C LYS A 219 25.12 7.09 -8.44
N TRP A 220 24.25 7.78 -9.18
CA TRP A 220 24.63 8.57 -10.35
C TRP A 220 24.25 10.07 -10.26
N ASN A 221 23.66 10.52 -9.16
CA ASN A 221 23.28 11.92 -8.93
C ASN A 221 22.37 12.52 -10.04
N CYS A 222 21.54 11.69 -10.67
CA CYS A 222 20.65 12.11 -11.76
C CYS A 222 19.32 12.68 -11.23
N THR A 223 18.70 13.57 -12.01
CA THR A 223 17.32 14.03 -11.82
C THR A 223 16.44 13.56 -12.98
N PHE A 224 15.23 13.10 -12.66
CA PHE A 224 14.19 12.68 -13.61
C PHE A 224 12.98 13.61 -13.48
#